data_AF-A0A7X5WVP1-F1
#
_entry.id   AF-A0A7X5WVP1-F1
#
_cell.length_a   1.000
_cell.length_b   1.000
_cell.length_c   1.000
_cell.angle_alpha   90.00
_cell.angle_beta   90.00
_cell.angle_gamma   90.00
#
_symmetry.space_group_name_H-M   'P 1'
#
loop_
_entity.id
_entity.type
_entity.pdbx_description
1 polymer ?
#
loop_
_entity_poly.entity_id
_entity_poly.type
_entity_poly.pdbx_seq_one_letter_code
_entity_poly.pdbx_strand_id
1 'polypeptide(L)'
;FLKLFERGLAYKKQAPVNWCPTCATVLANEQVVDGACERCGTPVEKRDLSQWFFKITDYADRLLESLAELDEWPDRVRTMQENWIGRSEG
;
A
#
# COMPACT_ATOMS: atom_id res chain seq x y z
N PHE A 1 1.68 -15.68 -6.96
CA PHE A 1 0.90 -15.65 -5.71
C PHE A 1 1.21 -16.83 -4.78
N LEU A 2 0.92 -18.08 -5.16
CA LEU A 2 1.06 -19.25 -4.26
C LEU A 2 2.43 -19.38 -3.59
N LYS A 3 3.54 -19.14 -4.31
CA LYS A 3 4.89 -19.12 -3.72
C LYS A 3 5.11 -18.03 -2.66
N LEU A 4 4.44 -16.89 -2.78
CA LEU A 4 4.48 -15.83 -1.77
C LEU A 4 3.66 -16.25 -0.54
N PHE A 5 2.51 -16.90 -0.76
CA PHE A 5 1.69 -17.45 0.32
C PHE A 5 2.42 -18.57 1.09
N GLU A 6 3.00 -19.53 0.37
CA GLU A 6 3.83 -20.61 0.94
C GLU A 6 4.99 -20.06 1.79
N ARG A 7 5.56 -18.91 1.39
CA ARG A 7 6.64 -18.22 2.12
C ARG A 7 6.13 -17.23 3.17
N GLY A 8 4.82 -17.15 3.40
CA GLY A 8 4.21 -16.27 4.39
C GLY A 8 4.24 -14.77 4.04
N LEU A 9 4.60 -14.41 2.80
CA LEU A 9 4.65 -13.04 2.28
C LEU A 9 3.31 -12.57 1.73
N ALA A 10 2.41 -13.48 1.38
CA ALA A 10 1.00 -13.19 1.16
C ALA A 10 0.19 -13.87 2.27
N TYR A 11 -0.83 -13.21 2.80
CA TYR A 11 -1.65 -13.76 3.88
C TYR A 11 -3.08 -13.22 3.83
N LYS A 12 -4.02 -13.95 4.42
CA LYS A 12 -5.43 -13.54 4.53
C LYS A 12 -5.73 -13.11 5.95
N LYS A 13 -6.38 -11.95 6.13
CA LYS A 13 -6.76 -11.41 7.44
C LYS A 13 -8.10 -10.70 7.34
N GLN A 14 -8.89 -10.75 8.41
CA GLN A 14 -10.04 -9.86 8.58
C GLN A 14 -9.53 -8.49 9.05
N ALA A 15 -9.76 -7.45 8.26
CA ALA A 15 -9.31 -6.11 8.58
C ALA A 15 -10.24 -5.05 7.99
N PRO A 16 -10.26 -3.83 8.57
CA PRO A 16 -10.93 -2.69 7.96
C PRO A 16 -10.19 -2.31 6.68
N VAL A 17 -10.89 -2.32 5.56
CA VAL A 17 -10.35 -1.96 4.25
C VAL A 17 -11.05 -0.75 3.67
N ASN A 18 -10.36 -0.06 2.76
CA ASN A 18 -10.93 1.01 1.94
C ASN A 18 -11.87 0.38 0.91
N TRP A 19 -13.13 0.80 0.88
CA TRP A 19 -14.15 0.28 -0.03
C TRP A 19 -14.73 1.40 -0.87
N CYS A 20 -14.75 1.20 -2.19
CA CYS A 20 -15.48 2.08 -3.10
C CYS A 20 -16.86 1.48 -3.40
N PRO A 21 -17.97 2.14 -2.99
CA PRO A 21 -19.31 1.60 -3.19
C PRO A 21 -19.73 1.62 -4.67
N THR A 22 -19.26 2.59 -5.45
CA THR A 22 -19.57 2.68 -6.90
C THR A 22 -18.85 1.61 -7.71
N CYS A 23 -17.56 1.39 -7.43
CA CYS A 23 -16.78 0.34 -8.12
C CYS A 23 -17.02 -1.06 -7.54
N ALA A 24 -17.70 -1.16 -6.40
CA ALA A 24 -17.92 -2.39 -5.65
C ALA A 24 -16.63 -3.20 -5.44
N THR A 25 -15.55 -2.52 -5.06
CA THR A 25 -14.23 -3.14 -4.85
C THR A 25 -13.49 -2.53 -3.67
N VAL A 26 -12.59 -3.32 -3.11
CA VAL A 26 -11.57 -2.87 -2.17
C VAL A 26 -10.52 -2.04 -2.91
N LEU A 27 -10.00 -1.03 -2.22
CA LEU A 27 -8.91 -0.17 -2.66
C LEU A 27 -7.68 -0.35 -1.74
N ALA A 28 -6.48 -0.31 -2.32
CA ALA A 28 -5.27 -0.11 -1.53
C ALA A 28 -5.22 1.33 -0.98
N ASN A 29 -4.32 1.62 -0.03
CA ASN A 29 -4.20 2.98 0.52
C ASN A 29 -3.77 3.98 -0.58
N GLU A 30 -2.90 3.53 -1.48
CA GLU A 30 -2.37 4.28 -2.63
C GLU A 30 -3.48 4.71 -3.60
N GLN A 31 -4.61 4.00 -3.62
CA GLN A 31 -5.74 4.26 -4.53
C GLN A 31 -6.81 5.17 -3.90
N VAL A 32 -6.54 5.67 -2.69
CA VAL A 32 -7.38 6.65 -2.00
C VAL A 32 -6.69 8.00 -2.07
N VAL A 33 -7.24 8.91 -2.88
CA VAL A 33 -6.71 10.26 -3.06
C VAL A 33 -7.72 11.23 -2.44
N ASP A 34 -7.26 12.03 -1.47
CA ASP A 34 -8.08 12.98 -0.72
C ASP A 34 -9.38 12.36 -0.13
N GLY A 35 -9.29 11.10 0.31
CA GLY A 35 -10.41 10.34 0.88
C GLY A 35 -11.41 9.77 -0.15
N ALA A 36 -11.11 9.89 -1.44
CA ALA A 36 -11.94 9.41 -2.54
C ALA A 36 -11.23 8.36 -3.40
N CYS A 37 -12.01 7.57 -4.14
CA CYS A 37 -11.51 6.61 -5.11
C CYS A 37 -10.74 7.31 -6.23
N GLU A 38 -9.49 6.90 -6.50
CA GLU A 38 -8.63 7.47 -7.55
C GLU A 38 -9.27 7.50 -8.95
N ARG A 39 -10.24 6.62 -9.22
CA ARG A 39 -10.84 6.45 -10.55
C ARG A 39 -12.17 7.18 -10.71
N CYS A 40 -13.09 7.00 -9.76
CA CYS A 40 -14.46 7.48 -9.90
C CYS A 40 -14.80 8.65 -8.97
N GLY A 41 -13.88 9.08 -8.10
CA GLY A 41 -14.08 10.21 -7.19
C GLY A 41 -15.10 9.95 -6.07
N THR A 42 -15.66 8.75 -5.97
CA THR A 42 -16.62 8.41 -4.90
C THR A 42 -15.91 8.41 -3.55
N PRO A 43 -16.49 9.02 -2.50
CA PRO A 43 -15.98 8.91 -1.14
C PRO A 43 -15.78 7.47 -0.71
N VAL A 44 -14.64 7.20 -0.07
CA VAL A 44 -14.27 5.85 0.38
C VAL A 44 -14.90 5.54 1.74
N GLU A 45 -15.46 4.35 1.87
CA GLU A 45 -15.99 3.81 3.12
C GLU A 45 -14.99 2.85 3.77
N LYS A 46 -15.10 2.63 5.09
CA LYS A 46 -14.41 1.53 5.77
C LYS A 46 -15.35 0.33 5.92
N ARG A 47 -14.87 -0.86 5.56
CA ARG A 47 -15.59 -2.12 5.76
C ARG A 47 -14.67 -3.20 6.29
N ASP A 48 -15.13 -4.01 7.22
CA ASP A 48 -14.39 -5.19 7.67
C ASP A 48 -14.62 -6.34 6.70
N LEU A 49 -13.55 -6.71 5.98
CA LEU A 49 -13.60 -7.78 5.00
C LEU A 49 -12.39 -8.71 5.15
N SER A 50 -12.60 -9.97 4.77
CA SER A 50 -11.53 -10.96 4.74
C SER A 50 -10.76 -10.80 3.44
N GLN A 51 -9.59 -10.18 3.51
CA GLN A 51 -8.82 -9.75 2.34
C GLN A 51 -7.41 -10.34 2.33
N TRP A 52 -6.81 -10.34 1.15
CA TRP A 52 -5.43 -10.74 0.94
C TRP A 52 -4.50 -9.53 1.06
N PHE A 53 -3.39 -9.72 1.76
CA PHE A 53 -2.38 -8.71 1.99
C PHE A 53 -1.00 -9.25 1.63
N PHE A 54 -0.12 -8.37 1.17
CA PHE A 54 1.31 -8.64 1.10
C PHE A 54 1.99 -8.08 2.33
N LYS A 55 2.98 -8.80 2.87
CA LYS A 55 3.88 -8.31 3.92
C LYS A 55 4.94 -7.38 3.33
N ILE A 56 4.50 -6.31 2.69
CA ILE A 56 5.41 -5.30 2.13
C ILE A 56 6.24 -4.61 3.22
N THR A 57 5.69 -4.55 4.44
CA THR A 57 6.38 -4.04 5.64
C THR A 57 7.65 -4.81 5.97
N ASP A 58 7.74 -6.11 5.68
CA ASP A 58 8.95 -6.91 5.89
C ASP A 58 10.10 -6.47 4.96
N TYR A 59 9.79 -5.66 3.94
CA TYR A 59 10.73 -5.10 2.97
C TYR A 59 10.90 -3.58 3.11
N ALA A 60 10.23 -2.92 4.07
CA ALA A 60 10.21 -1.45 4.16
C ALA A 60 11.62 -0.85 4.30
N ASP A 61 12.46 -1.40 5.17
CA ASP A 61 13.83 -0.91 5.37
C ASP A 61 14.67 -1.06 4.11
N ARG A 62 14.61 -2.24 3.47
CA ARG A 62 15.31 -2.48 2.20
C ARG A 62 14.84 -1.53 1.10
N LEU A 63 13.52 -1.29 1.01
CA LEU A 63 12.97 -0.36 0.03
C LEU A 63 13.49 1.05 0.25
N LEU A 64 13.57 1.51 1.51
CA LEU A 64 14.13 2.81 1.87
C LEU A 64 15.63 2.90 1.57
N GLU A 65 16.42 1.94 2.02
CA GLU A 65 17.87 1.92 1.83
C GLU A 65 18.23 1.91 0.33
N SER A 66 17.52 1.12 -0.48
CA SER A 66 17.76 1.07 -1.92
C SER A 66 17.41 2.37 -2.65
N LEU A 67 16.64 3.30 -2.09
CA LEU A 67 16.40 4.61 -2.73
C LEU A 67 17.69 5.44 -2.86
N ALA A 68 18.63 5.26 -1.93
CA ALA A 68 19.93 5.93 -1.96
C ALA A 68 20.83 5.44 -3.11
N GLU A 69 20.58 4.24 -3.64
CA GLU A 69 21.34 3.65 -4.75
C GLU A 69 20.79 4.06 -6.13
N LEU A 70 19.63 4.73 -6.18
CA LEU A 70 18.94 5.11 -7.42
C LEU A 70 19.36 6.51 -7.89
N ASP A 71 20.62 6.67 -8.30
CA ASP A 71 21.19 7.97 -8.68
C ASP A 71 20.53 8.60 -9.93
N GLU A 72 19.99 7.78 -10.83
CA GLU A 72 19.30 8.26 -12.05
C GLU A 72 17.84 8.68 -11.80
N TRP A 73 17.31 8.44 -10.60
CA TRP A 73 15.92 8.79 -10.30
C TRP A 73 15.80 10.26 -9.91
N PRO A 74 14.76 10.98 -10.37
CA PRO A 74 14.53 12.35 -9.94
C PRO A 74 14.35 12.42 -8.43
N ASP A 75 15.03 13.37 -7.78
CA ASP A 75 14.98 13.58 -6.32
C ASP A 75 13.55 13.64 -5.78
N ARG A 76 12.68 14.36 -6.51
CA ARG A 76 11.25 14.46 -6.16
C ARG A 76 10.59 13.09 -6.01
N VAL A 77 10.90 12.14 -6.89
CA VAL A 77 10.30 10.79 -6.85
C VAL A 77 10.85 10.01 -5.66
N ARG A 78 12.16 10.07 -5.40
CA ARG A 78 12.79 9.43 -4.24
C ARG A 78 12.19 9.95 -2.93
N THR A 79 12.11 11.27 -2.77
CA THR A 79 11.48 11.91 -1.59
C THR A 79 10.00 11.54 -1.44
N MET A 80 9.23 11.42 -2.53
CA MET A 80 7.84 10.96 -2.45
C MET A 80 7.75 9.52 -1.93
N GLN A 81 8.65 8.63 -2.34
CA GLN A 81 8.70 7.25 -1.85
C GLN A 81 9.13 7.18 -0.38
N GLU A 82 10.14 7.94 0.03
CA GLU A 82 10.56 8.03 1.44
C GLU A 82 9.40 8.45 2.35
N ASN A 83 8.69 9.51 1.96
CA ASN A 83 7.54 10.01 2.70
C ASN A 83 6.38 9.00 2.71
N TRP A 84 6.17 8.25 1.61
CA TRP A 84 5.15 7.21 1.53
C TRP A 84 5.44 6.02 2.44
N ILE A 85 6.70 5.56 2.46
CA ILE A 85 7.11 4.44 3.31
C ILE A 85 7.11 4.85 4.79
N GLY A 86 7.48 6.11 5.09
CA GLY A 86 7.15 6.76 6.35
C GLY A 86 7.69 6.04 7.60
N ARG A 87 8.98 5.69 7.61
CA ARG A 87 9.63 5.11 8.80
C ARG A 87 9.60 6.11 9.95
N SER A 88 8.99 5.71 11.06
CA SER A 88 9.06 6.42 12.33
C SER A 88 9.68 5.49 13.37
N GLU A 89 10.77 5.91 13.99
CA GLU A 89 11.33 5.25 15.16
C GLU A 89 10.68 5.87 16.40
N GLY A 90 10.07 5.04 17.23
CA GLY A 90 9.44 5.42 18.50
C GLY A 90 9.69 4.37 19.55
#